data_AF-A0A0G2AXV6-F1
#
_entry.id   AF-A0A0G2AXV6-F1
#
_cell.length_a   1.000
_cell.length_b   1.000
_cell.length_c   1.000
_cell.angle_alpha   90.00
_cell.angle_beta   90.00
_cell.angle_gamma   90.00
#
_symmetry.space_group_name_H-M   'P 1'
#
loop_
_entity.id
_entity.type
_entity.pdbx_description
1 polymer ?
#
loop_
_entity_poly.entity_id
_entity_poly.type
_entity_poly.pdbx_seq_one_letter_code
_entity_poly.pdbx_strand_id
1 'polypeptide(L)'
;MTFQHKTLAAGRWHELSLAQQLGNIGSEVLRAARQEKKDKQLFWAAVERALELFDLTLSDPRWSGRLREIARAREVFCDAVYGGHLYESSFSSLVRYFDLFALAAMR
;
A
#
# COMPACT_ATOMS: atom_id res chain seq x y z
N MET A 1 6.94 -12.48 10.73
CA MET A 1 6.48 -11.09 10.84
C MET A 1 5.27 -11.04 11.76
N THR A 2 5.21 -10.08 12.67
CA THR A 2 4.05 -9.89 13.55
C THR A 2 3.10 -8.91 12.87
N PHE A 3 1.98 -9.40 12.35
CA PHE A 3 0.95 -8.55 11.75
C PHE A 3 0.31 -7.67 12.83
N GLN A 4 0.33 -6.34 12.65
CA GLN A 4 -0.32 -5.40 13.57
C GLN A 4 -1.84 -5.61 13.55
N HIS A 5 -2.39 -6.11 12.45
CA HIS A 5 -3.82 -6.40 12.31
C HIS A 5 -4.09 -7.88 12.06
N LYS A 6 -4.05 -8.65 13.14
CA LYS A 6 -4.29 -10.10 13.16
C LYS A 6 -5.59 -10.52 12.47
N THR A 7 -6.63 -9.68 12.47
CA THR A 7 -7.92 -9.97 11.83
C THR A 7 -7.90 -9.81 10.30
N LEU A 8 -7.08 -8.90 9.75
CA LEU A 8 -6.86 -8.79 8.30
C LEU A 8 -6.01 -9.96 7.80
N ALA A 9 -4.98 -10.31 8.56
CA ALA A 9 -4.13 -11.48 8.30
C ALA A 9 -4.87 -12.83 8.48
N ALA A 10 -6.02 -12.86 9.16
CA ALA A 10 -6.85 -14.06 9.36
C ALA A 10 -7.71 -14.46 8.15
N GLY A 11 -7.33 -14.05 6.93
CA GLY A 11 -7.97 -14.47 5.68
C GLY A 11 -8.95 -13.47 5.06
N ARG A 12 -9.51 -12.54 5.85
CA ARG A 12 -10.47 -11.54 5.33
C ARG A 12 -9.87 -10.60 4.29
N TRP A 13 -8.56 -10.38 4.32
CA TRP A 13 -7.89 -9.60 3.27
C TRP A 13 -7.99 -10.26 1.89
N HIS A 14 -7.92 -11.59 1.83
CA HIS A 14 -8.03 -12.37 0.58
C HIS A 14 -9.50 -12.52 0.11
N GLU A 15 -10.48 -12.01 0.85
CA GLU A 15 -11.86 -11.91 0.37
C GLU A 15 -12.07 -10.66 -0.49
N LEU A 16 -11.26 -9.63 -0.29
CA LEU A 16 -11.33 -8.38 -1.04
C LEU A 16 -10.94 -8.59 -2.51
N SER A 17 -11.56 -7.83 -3.41
CA SER A 17 -11.09 -7.71 -4.79
C SER A 17 -9.72 -7.04 -4.84
N LEU A 18 -8.97 -7.22 -5.94
CA LEU A 18 -7.68 -6.55 -6.10
C LEU A 18 -7.82 -5.02 -6.00
N ALA A 19 -8.89 -4.45 -6.55
CA ALA A 19 -9.16 -3.01 -6.46
C ALA A 19 -9.39 -2.56 -5.00
N GLN A 20 -10.13 -3.34 -4.21
CA GLN A 20 -10.31 -3.08 -2.79
C GLN A 20 -8.99 -3.18 -2.01
N GLN A 21 -8.17 -4.19 -2.27
CA GLN A 21 -6.86 -4.33 -1.63
C GLN A 21 -5.95 -3.14 -1.94
N LEU A 22 -5.83 -2.77 -3.23
CA LEU A 22 -5.02 -1.64 -3.67
C LEU A 22 -5.57 -0.28 -3.19
N GLY A 23 -6.89 -0.11 -3.13
CA GLY A 23 -7.51 1.10 -2.55
C GLY A 23 -7.25 1.26 -1.05
N ASN A 24 -7.26 0.14 -0.30
CA ASN A 24 -6.89 0.15 1.12
C ASN A 24 -5.40 0.45 1.32
N ILE A 25 -4.51 -0.11 0.49
CA ILE A 25 -3.09 0.29 0.44
C ILE A 25 -2.97 1.80 0.18
N GLY A 26 -3.72 2.32 -0.79
CA GLY A 26 -3.79 3.74 -1.10
C GLY A 26 -4.14 4.65 0.08
N SER A 27 -5.04 4.18 0.95
CA SER A 27 -5.42 4.93 2.15
C SER A 27 -4.26 5.11 3.13
N GLU A 28 -3.39 4.10 3.27
CA GLU A 28 -2.19 4.18 4.11
C GLU A 28 -1.06 4.95 3.43
N VAL A 29 -0.95 4.89 2.10
CA VAL A 29 -0.07 5.78 1.31
C VAL A 29 -0.46 7.25 1.52
N LEU A 30 -1.76 7.57 1.46
CA LEU A 30 -2.25 8.92 1.74
C LEU A 30 -2.01 9.34 3.19
N ARG A 31 -2.14 8.41 4.14
CA ARG A 31 -1.84 8.66 5.56
C ARG A 31 -0.36 8.99 5.76
N ALA A 32 0.55 8.23 5.15
CA ALA A 32 1.98 8.52 5.16
C ALA A 32 2.26 9.90 4.54
N ALA A 33 1.72 10.18 3.36
CA ALA A 33 1.86 11.48 2.69
C ALA A 33 1.46 12.68 3.57
N ARG A 34 0.37 12.53 4.34
CA ARG A 34 -0.13 13.60 5.22
C ARG A 34 0.74 13.84 6.45
N GLN A 35 1.45 12.82 6.91
CA GLN A 35 2.24 12.85 8.15
C GLN A 35 3.74 13.07 7.90
N GLU A 36 4.23 12.88 6.68
CA GLU A 36 5.65 13.00 6.27
C GLU A 36 6.37 14.19 6.89
N LYS A 37 5.74 15.37 6.89
CA LYS A 37 6.32 16.63 7.39
C LYS A 37 5.72 17.10 8.72
N LYS A 38 4.86 16.30 9.35
CA LYS A 38 4.09 16.70 10.54
C LYS A 38 4.46 15.88 11.77
N ASP A 39 4.41 14.56 11.63
CA ASP A 39 4.61 13.64 12.73
C ASP A 39 5.33 12.39 12.23
N LYS A 40 6.59 12.25 12.64
CA LYS A 40 7.46 11.15 12.22
C LYS A 40 6.95 9.79 12.73
N GLN A 41 6.35 9.75 13.92
CA GLN A 41 5.83 8.51 14.49
C GLN A 41 4.61 8.04 13.70
N LEU A 42 3.66 8.95 13.43
CA LEU A 42 2.48 8.62 12.63
C LEU A 42 2.83 8.32 11.17
N PHE A 43 3.86 8.98 10.63
CA PHE A 43 4.41 8.66 9.31
C PHE A 43 4.89 7.22 9.25
N TRP A 44 5.80 6.81 10.14
CA TRP A 44 6.33 5.44 10.11
C TRP A 44 5.27 4.38 10.41
N ALA A 45 4.31 4.67 11.30
CA ALA A 45 3.18 3.78 11.53
C ALA A 45 2.35 3.55 10.24
N ALA A 46 2.11 4.59 9.44
CA ALA A 46 1.42 4.46 8.16
C ALA A 46 2.26 3.71 7.11
N VAL A 47 3.58 3.93 7.09
CA VAL A 47 4.51 3.22 6.21
C VAL A 47 4.52 1.72 6.50
N GLU A 48 4.70 1.34 7.77
CA GLU A 48 4.68 -0.06 8.20
C GLU A 48 3.37 -0.73 7.83
N ARG A 49 2.25 -0.02 8.02
CA ARG A 49 0.94 -0.54 7.68
C ARG A 49 0.74 -0.70 6.17
N ALA A 50 1.17 0.26 5.36
CA ALA A 50 1.12 0.10 3.90
C ALA A 50 1.95 -1.11 3.44
N LEU A 51 3.15 -1.32 4.00
CA LEU A 51 4.00 -2.47 3.69
C LEU A 51 3.35 -3.80 4.12
N GLU A 52 2.71 -3.84 5.30
CA GLU A 52 1.94 -4.99 5.75
C GLU A 52 0.84 -5.36 4.74
N LEU A 53 0.10 -4.36 4.24
CA LEU A 53 -0.97 -4.58 3.26
C LEU A 53 -0.41 -5.03 1.89
N PHE A 54 0.71 -4.47 1.44
CA PHE A 54 1.41 -4.96 0.25
C PHE A 54 1.81 -6.43 0.39
N ASP A 55 2.39 -6.81 1.52
CA ASP A 55 2.86 -8.17 1.76
C ASP A 55 1.67 -9.15 1.85
N LEU A 56 0.56 -8.74 2.45
CA LEU A 56 -0.70 -9.51 2.44
C LEU A 56 -1.28 -9.66 1.03
N THR A 57 -1.21 -8.63 0.18
CA THR A 57 -1.63 -8.72 -1.23
C THR A 57 -0.68 -9.58 -2.07
N LEU A 58 0.64 -9.52 -1.83
CA LEU A 58 1.64 -10.35 -2.52
C LEU A 58 1.52 -11.83 -2.16
N SER A 59 1.08 -12.14 -0.94
CA SER A 59 0.84 -13.52 -0.49
C SER A 59 -0.47 -14.13 -0.98
N ASP A 60 -1.33 -13.34 -1.66
CA ASP A 60 -2.60 -13.82 -2.19
C ASP A 60 -2.39 -14.63 -3.48
N PRO A 61 -2.64 -15.95 -3.49
CA PRO A 61 -2.34 -16.80 -4.63
C PRO A 61 -3.17 -16.46 -5.88
N ARG A 62 -4.30 -15.75 -5.72
CA ARG A 62 -5.15 -15.28 -6.82
C ARG A 62 -4.38 -14.32 -7.74
N TRP A 63 -3.34 -13.66 -7.24
CA TRP A 63 -2.58 -12.64 -7.97
C TRP A 63 -1.23 -13.12 -8.51
N SER A 64 -1.00 -14.44 -8.59
CA SER A 64 0.25 -15.04 -9.11
C SER A 64 0.70 -14.46 -10.48
N GLY A 65 -0.24 -14.13 -11.37
CA GLY A 65 0.05 -13.48 -12.66
C GLY A 65 0.32 -11.96 -12.60
N ARG A 66 0.16 -11.31 -11.44
CA ARG A 66 0.28 -9.86 -11.24
C ARG A 66 1.31 -9.47 -10.18
N LEU A 67 2.01 -10.43 -9.59
CA LEU A 67 2.96 -10.21 -8.50
C LEU A 67 4.04 -9.18 -8.84
N ARG A 68 4.51 -9.15 -10.10
CA ARG A 68 5.51 -8.17 -10.55
C ARG A 68 5.02 -6.74 -10.43
N GLU A 69 3.78 -6.47 -10.83
CA GLU A 69 3.20 -5.12 -10.75
C GLU A 69 2.95 -4.70 -9.30
N ILE A 70 2.46 -5.62 -8.47
CA ILE A 70 2.22 -5.37 -7.04
C ILE A 70 3.55 -5.10 -6.32
N ALA A 71 4.58 -5.92 -6.59
CA ALA A 71 5.92 -5.74 -6.04
C ALA A 71 6.54 -4.42 -6.51
N ARG A 72 6.34 -4.05 -7.80
CA ARG A 72 6.80 -2.77 -8.33
C ARG A 72 6.14 -1.60 -7.61
N ALA A 73 4.83 -1.64 -7.37
CA ALA A 73 4.14 -0.60 -6.61
C ALA A 73 4.68 -0.46 -5.19
N ARG A 74 5.00 -1.60 -4.53
CA ARG A 74 5.66 -1.63 -3.22
C ARG A 74 7.07 -1.00 -3.26
N GLU A 75 7.87 -1.31 -4.29
CA GLU A 75 9.21 -0.73 -4.49
C GLU A 75 9.15 0.79 -4.70
N VAL A 76 8.24 1.27 -5.54
CA VAL A 76 8.03 2.71 -5.80
C VAL A 76 7.54 3.41 -4.53
N PHE A 77 6.70 2.76 -3.72
CA PHE A 77 6.32 3.27 -2.41
C PHE A 77 7.52 3.40 -1.46
N CYS A 78 8.36 2.36 -1.35
CA CYS A 78 9.59 2.43 -0.56
C CYS A 78 10.52 3.55 -1.04
N ASP A 79 10.70 3.69 -2.35
CA ASP A 79 11.51 4.77 -2.91
C ASP A 79 10.97 6.14 -2.47
N ALA A 80 9.66 6.36 -2.54
CA ALA A 80 9.04 7.62 -2.10
C ALA A 80 9.24 7.89 -0.60
N VAL A 81 9.16 6.84 0.23
CA VAL A 81 9.45 6.92 1.68
C VAL A 81 10.88 7.39 1.95
N TYR A 82 11.84 7.04 1.09
CA TYR A 82 13.25 7.40 1.22
C TYR A 82 13.71 8.56 0.31
N GLY A 83 12.78 9.35 -0.23
CA GLY A 83 13.09 10.59 -0.97
C GLY A 83 13.02 10.49 -2.50
N GLY A 84 12.68 9.32 -3.04
CA GLY A 84 12.22 9.17 -4.42
C GLY A 84 13.31 9.19 -5.49
N HIS A 85 14.54 8.79 -5.16
CA HIS A 85 15.68 8.94 -6.07
C HIS A 85 15.81 7.83 -7.13
N LEU A 86 15.30 6.63 -6.87
CA LEU A 86 15.48 5.48 -7.78
C LEU A 86 14.46 5.47 -8.91
N TYR A 87 13.22 5.90 -8.64
CA TYR A 87 12.10 5.85 -9.59
C TYR A 87 11.45 7.21 -9.81
N GLU A 88 12.08 8.30 -9.34
CA GLU A 88 11.50 9.65 -9.34
C GLU A 88 10.12 9.67 -8.66
N SER A 89 9.98 8.87 -7.61
CA SER A 89 8.71 8.61 -6.97
C SER A 89 8.35 9.70 -5.97
N SER A 90 7.04 9.93 -5.79
CA SER A 90 6.54 10.88 -4.79
C SER A 90 5.25 10.34 -4.19
N PHE A 91 4.96 10.72 -2.95
CA PHE A 91 3.65 10.43 -2.36
C PHE A 91 2.50 10.98 -3.21
N SER A 92 2.69 12.13 -3.86
CA SER A 92 1.65 12.74 -4.71
C SER A 92 1.30 11.87 -5.92
N SER A 93 2.30 11.25 -6.57
CA SER A 93 2.06 10.38 -7.72
C SER A 93 1.45 9.05 -7.29
N LEU A 94 1.89 8.50 -6.16
CA LEU A 94 1.34 7.28 -5.59
C LEU A 94 -0.10 7.45 -5.14
N VAL A 95 -0.46 8.56 -4.48
CA VAL A 95 -1.86 8.85 -4.10
C VAL A 95 -2.74 8.89 -5.35
N ARG A 96 -2.34 9.62 -6.40
CA ARG A 96 -3.09 9.65 -7.67
C ARG A 96 -3.26 8.26 -8.30
N TYR A 97 -2.22 7.44 -8.25
CA TYR A 97 -2.27 6.07 -8.76
C TYR A 97 -3.25 5.19 -7.97
N PHE A 98 -3.18 5.25 -6.64
CA PHE A 98 -4.02 4.40 -5.78
C PHE A 98 -5.48 4.86 -5.69
N ASP A 99 -5.76 6.16 -5.83
CA ASP A 99 -7.13 6.71 -5.85
C ASP A 99 -7.98 6.07 -6.97
N LEU A 100 -7.37 5.71 -8.10
CA LEU A 100 -8.08 5.02 -9.19
C LEU A 100 -8.61 3.65 -8.74
N PHE A 101 -7.90 2.94 -7.87
CA PHE A 101 -8.36 1.67 -7.32
C PHE A 101 -9.42 1.86 -6.24
N ALA A 102 -9.33 2.92 -5.43
CA ALA A 102 -10.40 3.29 -4.50
C ALA A 102 -11.70 3.61 -5.25
N LEU A 103 -11.63 4.35 -6.35
CA LEU A 103 -12.77 4.60 -7.24
C LEU A 103 -13.31 3.30 -7.87
N ALA A 104 -12.43 2.44 -8.36
CA ALA A 104 -12.83 1.15 -8.94
C ALA A 104 -13.47 0.20 -7.93
N ALA A 105 -13.08 0.27 -6.66
CA ALA A 105 -13.61 -0.55 -5.57
C ALA A 105 -15.04 -0.17 -5.14
N MET A 106 -15.54 1.01 -5.55
CA MET A 106 -16.90 1.50 -5.27
C MET A 106 -17.93 1.11 -6.34
N ARG A 107 -17.52 0.39 -7.38
CA ARG A 107 -18.39 -0.11 -8.45
C ARG A 107 -18.74 -1.57 -8.22
#